data_AF-A0A920GN63-F1
#
_entry.id   AF-A0A920GN63-F1
#
_cell.length_a   1.000
_cell.length_b   1.000
_cell.length_c   1.000
_cell.angle_alpha   90.00
_cell.angle_beta   90.00
_cell.angle_gamma   90.00
#
_symmetry.space_group_name_H-M   'P 1'
#
loop_
_entity.id
_entity.type
_entity.pdbx_description
1 polymer ?
#
loop_
_entity_poly.entity_id
_entity_poly.type
_entity_poly.pdbx_seq_one_letter_code
_entity_poly.pdbx_strand_id
1 'polypeptide(L)'
;MSRRGITPDLAKAIMRTNTTAIAAVMVHRGEADNLICGTFGEYRWHLKYVEQVLGAPDCIPHGALSMMILEDGPLFIADTHINTEPTPEQITLSVLGAARHVQRFGVKPVIALCARSQFGNLEGGTGERARAALKLLNEMDLDFQYDGEMNIDTALDPVLRDRILPSNRLTGEANVLIFAHADAASGVRNIIKMKAGGLEVGPILMGMKNKAHIVTPSITARGLLNMAAIAGTPVTE
;
A
#
# COMPACT_ATOMS: atom_id res chain seq x y z
N MET A 1 6.83 25.43 -1.18
CA MET A 1 7.43 25.46 -2.54
C MET A 1 8.50 26.53 -2.74
N SER A 2 8.40 27.74 -2.15
CA SER A 2 9.35 28.85 -2.37
C SER A 2 10.81 28.52 -2.03
N ARG A 3 11.06 27.75 -0.95
CA ARG A 3 12.41 27.32 -0.55
C ARG A 3 12.99 26.15 -1.35
N ARG A 4 12.30 25.69 -2.40
CA ARG A 4 12.77 24.65 -3.34
C ARG A 4 12.93 25.19 -4.77
N GLY A 5 13.07 26.51 -4.93
CA GLY A 5 13.33 27.15 -6.24
C GLY A 5 12.13 27.27 -7.17
N ILE A 6 10.90 27.05 -6.69
CA ILE A 6 9.69 27.22 -7.50
C ILE A 6 9.27 28.69 -7.50
N THR A 7 9.39 29.35 -8.65
CA THR A 7 8.95 30.74 -8.86
C THR A 7 7.43 30.83 -9.06
N PRO A 8 6.81 31.99 -8.82
CA PRO A 8 5.39 32.19 -9.10
C PRO A 8 4.99 31.90 -10.55
N ASP A 9 5.86 32.20 -11.52
CA ASP A 9 5.57 31.94 -12.94
C ASP A 9 5.63 30.45 -13.27
N LEU A 10 6.57 29.71 -12.67
CA LEU A 10 6.60 28.25 -12.78
C LEU A 10 5.36 27.62 -12.13
N ALA A 11 4.95 28.12 -10.95
CA ALA A 11 3.74 27.66 -10.28
C ALA A 11 2.50 27.90 -11.16
N LYS A 12 2.36 29.09 -11.76
CA LYS A 12 1.28 29.38 -12.72
C LYS A 12 1.29 28.45 -13.92
N ALA A 13 2.47 28.14 -14.46
CA ALA A 13 2.59 27.20 -15.58
C ALA A 13 2.11 25.79 -15.20
N ILE A 14 2.53 25.28 -14.04
CA ILE A 14 2.09 23.99 -13.51
C ILE A 14 0.57 23.97 -13.32
N MET A 15 0.00 25.01 -12.71
CA MET A 15 -1.44 25.11 -12.46
C MET A 15 -2.29 25.24 -13.73
N ARG A 16 -1.69 25.49 -14.90
CA ARG A 16 -2.40 25.54 -16.19
C ARG A 16 -2.46 24.20 -16.91
N THR A 17 -1.52 23.29 -16.63
CA THR A 17 -1.33 22.07 -17.45
C THR A 17 -1.36 20.78 -16.65
N ASN A 18 -1.07 20.84 -15.34
CA ASN A 18 -0.97 19.66 -14.51
C ASN A 18 -2.29 19.38 -13.77
N THR A 19 -3.08 18.47 -14.31
CA THR A 19 -4.38 18.07 -13.74
C THR A 19 -4.27 17.52 -12.31
N THR A 20 -3.15 16.89 -11.95
CA THR A 20 -2.94 16.39 -10.58
C THR A 20 -2.69 17.51 -9.59
N ALA A 21 -1.88 18.50 -9.97
CA ALA A 21 -1.66 19.68 -9.14
C ALA A 21 -2.96 20.49 -8.99
N ILE A 22 -3.73 20.64 -10.06
CA ILE A 22 -5.03 21.31 -10.04
C ILE A 22 -5.99 20.61 -9.07
N ALA A 23 -6.19 19.30 -9.22
CA ALA A 23 -7.06 18.52 -8.33
C ALA A 23 -6.57 18.54 -6.87
N ALA A 24 -5.26 18.46 -6.64
CA ALA A 24 -4.69 18.52 -5.30
C ALA A 24 -4.95 19.87 -4.62
N VAL A 25 -4.91 20.98 -5.37
CA VAL A 25 -5.26 22.30 -4.83
C VAL A 25 -6.74 22.38 -4.51
N MET A 26 -7.63 21.81 -5.32
CA MET A 26 -9.06 21.75 -5.03
C MET A 26 -9.32 21.01 -3.71
N VAL A 27 -8.68 19.85 -3.51
CA VAL A 27 -8.78 19.10 -2.24
C VAL A 27 -8.21 19.89 -1.06
N HIS A 28 -7.05 20.54 -1.25
CA HIS A 28 -6.44 21.39 -0.20
C HIS A 28 -7.37 22.54 0.24
N ARG A 29 -8.15 23.10 -0.70
CA ARG A 29 -9.08 24.21 -0.45
C ARG A 29 -10.47 23.77 0.00
N GLY A 30 -10.74 22.47 0.09
CA GLY A 30 -12.07 21.93 0.43
C GLY A 30 -13.09 22.06 -0.70
N GLU A 31 -12.65 22.25 -1.94
CA GLU A 31 -13.50 22.27 -3.14
C GLU A 31 -13.82 20.84 -3.64
N ALA A 32 -13.07 19.84 -3.17
CA ALA A 32 -13.28 18.42 -3.39
C ALA A 32 -12.85 17.63 -2.14
N ASP A 33 -13.51 16.51 -1.84
CA ASP A 33 -13.15 15.68 -0.68
C ASP A 33 -11.87 14.87 -0.90
N ASN A 34 -11.66 14.41 -2.13
CA ASN A 34 -10.56 13.55 -2.53
C ASN A 34 -10.23 13.71 -4.01
N LEU A 35 -9.05 13.22 -4.41
CA LEU A 35 -8.64 13.13 -5.82
C LEU A 35 -8.18 11.73 -6.17
N ILE A 36 -8.43 11.34 -7.41
CA ILE A 36 -7.86 10.14 -8.04
C ILE A 36 -7.09 10.59 -9.29
N CYS A 37 -5.82 10.21 -9.40
CA CYS A 37 -4.95 10.53 -10.53
C CYS A 37 -4.10 9.32 -10.94
N GLY A 38 -3.25 9.42 -11.97
CA GLY A 38 -2.36 8.31 -12.38
C GLY A 38 -2.88 7.42 -13.51
N THR A 39 -3.97 7.82 -14.18
CA THR A 39 -4.46 7.14 -15.40
C THR A 39 -3.53 7.32 -16.61
N PHE A 40 -2.54 8.19 -16.50
CA PHE A 40 -1.46 8.40 -17.47
C PHE A 40 -0.18 8.75 -16.72
N GLY A 41 0.98 8.67 -17.38
CA GLY A 41 2.25 9.08 -16.80
C GLY A 41 2.77 8.16 -15.70
N GLU A 42 3.87 8.59 -15.05
CA GLU A 42 4.53 7.82 -14.00
C GLU A 42 3.92 8.06 -12.62
N TYR A 43 3.74 6.99 -11.84
CA TYR A 43 3.20 7.06 -10.48
C TYR A 43 3.94 8.08 -9.60
N ARG A 44 5.29 8.07 -9.64
CA ARG A 44 6.13 8.96 -8.82
C ARG A 44 5.98 10.43 -9.18
N TRP A 45 5.64 10.73 -10.44
CA TRP A 45 5.37 12.10 -10.87
C TRP A 45 4.09 12.63 -10.20
N HIS A 46 3.03 11.83 -10.16
CA HIS A 46 1.79 12.18 -9.44
C HIS A 46 2.03 12.32 -7.94
N LEU A 47 2.74 11.36 -7.34
CA LEU A 47 3.05 11.33 -5.92
C LEU A 47 3.73 12.62 -5.47
N LYS A 48 4.70 13.11 -6.24
CA LYS A 48 5.39 14.37 -5.96
C LYS A 48 4.45 15.57 -5.82
N TYR A 49 3.42 15.69 -6.66
CA TYR A 49 2.46 16.79 -6.54
C TYR A 49 1.50 16.61 -5.37
N VAL A 50 1.04 15.37 -5.15
CA VAL A 50 0.21 15.02 -4.00
C VAL A 50 0.93 15.38 -2.70
N GLU A 51 2.18 14.97 -2.52
CA GLU A 51 2.98 15.29 -1.33
C GLU A 51 3.24 16.79 -1.18
N GLN A 52 3.51 17.50 -2.27
CA GLN A 52 3.82 18.92 -2.20
C GLN A 52 2.62 19.80 -1.84
N VAL A 53 1.41 19.38 -2.21
CA VAL A 53 0.18 20.18 -2.03
C VAL A 53 -0.65 19.70 -0.84
N LEU A 54 -0.74 18.38 -0.65
CA LEU A 54 -1.56 17.75 0.41
C LEU A 54 -0.74 17.19 1.56
N GLY A 55 0.59 17.16 1.45
CA GLY A 55 1.47 16.69 2.51
C GLY A 55 1.41 17.56 3.75
N ALA A 56 1.34 16.90 4.90
CA ALA A 56 1.31 17.51 6.23
C ALA A 56 1.92 16.51 7.24
N PRO A 57 2.25 16.92 8.49
CA PRO A 57 2.83 15.99 9.48
C PRO A 57 2.02 14.71 9.71
N ASP A 58 0.71 14.78 9.49
CA ASP A 58 -0.26 13.69 9.62
C ASP A 58 -0.75 13.13 8.26
N CYS A 59 -0.21 13.62 7.16
CA CYS A 59 -0.53 13.23 5.78
C CYS A 59 0.78 12.91 5.03
N ILE A 60 1.34 11.74 5.29
CA ILE A 60 2.60 11.27 4.71
C ILE A 60 2.36 9.91 4.05
N PRO A 61 2.65 9.76 2.74
CA PRO A 61 2.57 8.47 2.08
C PRO A 61 3.47 7.45 2.75
N HIS A 62 2.92 6.32 3.16
CA HIS A 62 3.71 5.26 3.80
C HIS A 62 3.53 3.87 3.17
N GLY A 63 2.66 3.74 2.17
CA GLY A 63 2.59 2.58 1.30
C GLY A 63 1.50 2.69 0.24
N ALA A 64 1.57 1.83 -0.77
CA ALA A 64 0.54 1.67 -1.80
C ALA A 64 -0.02 0.25 -1.77
N LEU A 65 -1.30 0.13 -1.41
CA LEU A 65 -2.01 -1.12 -1.21
C LEU A 65 -2.87 -1.46 -2.44
N SER A 66 -2.64 -2.59 -3.08
CA SER A 66 -3.55 -3.11 -4.11
C SER A 66 -4.36 -4.26 -3.54
N MET A 67 -5.68 -4.17 -3.65
CA MET A 67 -6.58 -5.29 -3.35
C MET A 67 -6.88 -6.05 -4.64
N MET A 68 -6.67 -7.37 -4.62
CA MET A 68 -7.02 -8.27 -5.71
C MET A 68 -8.31 -8.97 -5.34
N ILE A 69 -9.36 -8.78 -6.13
CA ILE A 69 -10.60 -9.56 -6.01
C ILE A 69 -10.37 -10.89 -6.71
N LEU A 70 -10.36 -11.97 -5.95
CA LEU A 70 -10.24 -13.35 -6.41
C LEU A 70 -11.52 -14.13 -6.06
N GLU A 71 -11.64 -15.36 -6.57
CA GLU A 71 -12.81 -16.21 -6.32
C GLU A 71 -12.89 -16.72 -4.88
N ASP A 72 -11.74 -16.94 -4.26
CA ASP A 72 -11.54 -17.42 -2.88
C ASP A 72 -11.48 -16.29 -1.85
N GLY A 73 -11.44 -15.02 -2.28
CA GLY A 73 -11.54 -13.86 -1.42
C GLY A 73 -10.67 -12.69 -1.86
N PRO A 74 -10.70 -11.57 -1.12
CA PRO A 74 -9.81 -10.45 -1.37
C PRO A 74 -8.39 -10.73 -0.85
N LEU A 75 -7.38 -10.54 -1.70
CA LEU A 75 -5.97 -10.58 -1.30
C LEU A 75 -5.36 -9.18 -1.40
N PHE A 76 -4.78 -8.70 -0.31
CA PHE A 76 -4.18 -7.36 -0.23
C PHE A 76 -2.66 -7.44 -0.36
N ILE A 77 -2.07 -6.56 -1.18
CA ILE A 77 -0.64 -6.57 -1.48
C ILE A 77 -0.07 -5.16 -1.29
N ALA A 78 0.94 -5.01 -0.43
CA ALA A 78 1.71 -3.78 -0.24
C ALA A 78 3.17 -4.08 0.09
N ASP A 79 4.13 -3.16 0.00
CA ASP A 79 4.04 -1.85 -0.63
C ASP A 79 4.44 -1.94 -2.10
N THR A 80 3.55 -1.51 -2.99
CA THR A 80 3.72 -1.69 -4.43
C THR A 80 4.42 -0.54 -5.15
N HIS A 81 4.47 0.67 -4.56
CA HIS A 81 4.89 1.88 -5.30
C HIS A 81 5.60 2.97 -4.47
N ILE A 82 5.46 2.99 -3.14
CA ILE A 82 5.99 4.11 -2.33
C ILE A 82 7.46 3.88 -1.97
N ASN A 83 7.73 2.80 -1.26
CA ASN A 83 9.05 2.47 -0.75
C ASN A 83 9.66 1.31 -1.55
N THR A 84 10.67 1.61 -2.37
CA THR A 84 11.39 0.57 -3.15
C THR A 84 12.06 -0.43 -2.22
N GLU A 85 12.78 0.08 -1.23
CA GLU A 85 13.52 -0.67 -0.24
C GLU A 85 13.16 -0.11 1.14
N PRO A 86 11.99 -0.47 1.71
CA PRO A 86 11.50 0.13 2.93
C PRO A 86 12.41 -0.16 4.13
N THR A 87 12.56 0.82 5.02
CA THR A 87 13.14 0.61 6.36
C THR A 87 12.17 -0.20 7.24
N PRO A 88 12.63 -0.79 8.37
CA PRO A 88 11.75 -1.46 9.31
C PRO A 88 10.54 -0.62 9.73
N GLU A 89 10.74 0.67 9.99
CA GLU A 89 9.69 1.62 10.37
C GLU A 89 8.68 1.83 9.25
N GLN A 90 9.13 1.89 7.99
CA GLN A 90 8.26 2.00 6.83
C GLN A 90 7.44 0.73 6.60
N ILE A 91 8.01 -0.45 6.85
CA ILE A 91 7.28 -1.73 6.82
C ILE A 91 6.21 -1.73 7.92
N THR A 92 6.55 -1.33 9.15
CA THR A 92 5.60 -1.20 10.26
C THR A 92 4.44 -0.27 9.88
N LEU A 93 4.72 0.91 9.32
CA LEU A 93 3.68 1.83 8.86
C LEU A 93 2.81 1.23 7.74
N SER A 94 3.41 0.50 6.80
CA SER A 94 2.67 -0.23 5.76
C SER A 94 1.74 -1.29 6.34
N VAL A 95 2.16 -2.03 7.38
CA VAL A 95 1.34 -3.02 8.09
C VAL A 95 0.14 -2.34 8.75
N LEU A 96 0.36 -1.28 9.52
CA LEU A 96 -0.70 -0.51 10.19
C LEU A 96 -1.66 0.14 9.18
N GLY A 97 -1.13 0.63 8.06
CA GLY A 97 -1.91 1.14 6.94
C GLY A 97 -2.82 0.07 6.33
N ALA A 98 -2.23 -1.08 6.00
CA ALA A 98 -2.95 -2.18 5.37
C ALA A 98 -4.04 -2.74 6.29
N ALA A 99 -3.74 -2.92 7.58
CA ALA A 99 -4.72 -3.40 8.57
C ALA A 99 -5.98 -2.54 8.59
N ARG A 100 -5.84 -1.20 8.67
CA ARG A 100 -6.98 -0.27 8.64
C ARG A 100 -7.78 -0.36 7.36
N HIS A 101 -7.11 -0.47 6.22
CA HIS A 101 -7.80 -0.62 4.94
C HIS A 101 -8.50 -1.97 4.81
N VAL A 102 -7.96 -3.05 5.36
CA VAL A 102 -8.58 -4.38 5.34
C VAL A 102 -9.84 -4.41 6.22
N GLN A 103 -9.75 -3.84 7.43
CA GLN A 103 -10.91 -3.66 8.32
C GLN A 103 -12.01 -2.82 7.67
N ARG A 104 -11.62 -1.83 6.87
CA ARG A 104 -12.55 -0.99 6.11
C ARG A 104 -13.37 -1.77 5.06
N PHE A 105 -12.87 -2.90 4.57
CA PHE A 105 -13.63 -3.83 3.74
C PHE A 105 -14.46 -4.85 4.54
N GLY A 106 -14.52 -4.71 5.88
CA GLY A 106 -15.22 -5.65 6.76
C GLY A 106 -14.49 -6.98 6.97
N VAL A 107 -13.19 -7.03 6.64
CA VAL A 107 -12.37 -8.25 6.75
C VAL A 107 -11.42 -8.11 7.94
N LYS A 108 -11.24 -9.18 8.72
CA LYS A 108 -10.25 -9.20 9.81
C LYS A 108 -8.84 -9.34 9.20
N PRO A 109 -7.87 -8.48 9.53
CA PRO A 109 -6.53 -8.58 8.97
C PRO A 109 -5.78 -9.81 9.50
N VAL A 110 -5.20 -10.57 8.57
CA VAL A 110 -4.24 -11.65 8.80
C VAL A 110 -3.03 -11.36 7.91
N ILE A 111 -1.99 -10.79 8.50
CA ILE A 111 -0.90 -10.13 7.78
C ILE A 111 0.37 -10.98 7.79
N ALA A 112 0.90 -11.28 6.60
CA ALA A 112 2.20 -11.91 6.45
C ALA A 112 3.25 -10.89 5.99
N LEU A 113 4.37 -10.79 6.71
CA LEU A 113 5.57 -10.12 6.24
C LEU A 113 6.32 -11.04 5.27
N CYS A 114 6.19 -10.78 3.98
CA CYS A 114 6.74 -11.62 2.92
C CYS A 114 8.19 -11.24 2.57
N ALA A 115 9.05 -12.25 2.57
CA ALA A 115 10.44 -12.16 2.16
C ALA A 115 10.87 -13.42 1.41
N ARG A 116 12.10 -13.41 0.88
CA ARG A 116 12.78 -14.62 0.39
C ARG A 116 13.26 -15.51 1.54
N SER A 117 13.45 -14.91 2.71
CA SER A 117 13.80 -15.60 3.95
C SER A 117 12.54 -16.23 4.54
N GLN A 118 12.74 -17.36 5.22
CA GLN A 118 11.73 -18.11 5.92
C GLN A 118 12.18 -18.25 7.37
N PHE A 119 11.57 -17.48 8.28
CA PHE A 119 11.78 -17.55 9.74
C PHE A 119 13.25 -17.57 10.18
N GLY A 120 14.08 -16.71 9.59
CA GLY A 120 15.50 -16.57 9.94
C GLY A 120 16.44 -17.49 9.17
N ASN A 121 15.97 -18.28 8.20
CA ASN A 121 16.84 -19.20 7.46
C ASN A 121 17.89 -18.50 6.57
N LEU A 122 17.73 -17.20 6.31
CA LEU A 122 18.65 -16.38 5.55
C LEU A 122 19.00 -15.10 6.29
N GLU A 123 20.28 -14.74 6.22
CA GLU A 123 20.83 -13.50 6.75
C GLU A 123 20.73 -12.36 5.71
N GLY A 124 20.56 -11.14 6.21
CA GLY A 124 20.58 -9.92 5.42
C GLY A 124 19.34 -9.62 4.58
N GLY A 125 19.35 -8.42 3.99
CA GLY A 125 18.40 -8.00 2.94
C GLY A 125 16.95 -7.83 3.43
N THR A 126 16.01 -8.35 2.64
CA THR A 126 14.56 -8.22 2.90
C THR A 126 14.13 -8.92 4.19
N GLY A 127 14.73 -10.06 4.53
CA GLY A 127 14.38 -10.82 5.72
C GLY A 127 14.76 -10.11 7.02
N GLU A 128 15.96 -9.54 7.08
CA GLU A 128 16.42 -8.79 8.25
C GLU A 128 15.52 -7.58 8.56
N ARG A 129 15.16 -6.81 7.52
CA ARG A 129 14.27 -5.64 7.68
C ARG A 129 12.86 -6.05 8.10
N ALA A 130 12.33 -7.14 7.55
CA ALA A 130 11.03 -7.68 7.95
C ALA A 130 11.04 -8.15 9.42
N ARG A 131 12.10 -8.84 9.88
CA ARG A 131 12.23 -9.23 11.30
C ARG A 131 12.37 -8.03 12.22
N ALA A 132 13.10 -7.00 11.81
CA ALA A 132 13.19 -5.75 12.56
C ALA A 132 11.81 -5.06 12.66
N ALA A 133 11.04 -5.03 11.58
CA ALA A 133 9.67 -4.52 11.59
C ALA A 133 8.75 -5.34 12.51
N LEU A 134 8.91 -6.67 12.53
CA LEU A 134 8.18 -7.55 13.44
C LEU A 134 8.46 -7.24 14.91
N LYS A 135 9.71 -6.91 15.26
CA LYS A 135 10.06 -6.47 16.63
C LYS A 135 9.33 -5.19 17.00
N LEU A 136 9.32 -4.18 16.11
CA LEU A 136 8.60 -2.93 16.34
C LEU A 136 7.10 -3.15 16.52
N LEU A 137 6.50 -4.04 15.72
CA LEU A 137 5.08 -4.38 15.85
C LEU A 137 4.77 -5.08 17.19
N ASN A 138 5.69 -5.90 17.71
CA ASN A 138 5.53 -6.57 19.01
C ASN A 138 5.57 -5.63 20.21
N GLU A 139 6.11 -4.43 20.04
CA GLU A 139 6.11 -3.38 21.06
C GLU A 139 4.79 -2.59 21.08
N MET A 140 3.88 -2.86 20.13
CA MET A 140 2.59 -2.20 19.98
C MET A 140 1.45 -3.10 20.46
N ASP A 141 0.39 -2.49 20.98
CA ASP A 141 -0.86 -3.19 21.33
C ASP A 141 -1.76 -3.26 20.10
N LEU A 142 -1.65 -4.35 19.34
CA LEU A 142 -2.35 -4.57 18.06
C LEU A 142 -3.42 -5.65 18.20
N ASP A 143 -4.60 -5.39 17.65
CA ASP A 143 -5.80 -6.24 17.77
C ASP A 143 -6.01 -7.21 16.58
N PHE A 144 -5.04 -7.24 15.65
CA PHE A 144 -5.06 -8.07 14.45
C PHE A 144 -3.85 -9.01 14.37
N GLN A 145 -3.94 -10.03 13.51
CA GLN A 145 -2.87 -11.02 13.39
C GLN A 145 -1.80 -10.59 12.41
N TYR A 146 -0.55 -10.77 12.80
CA TYR A 146 0.60 -10.55 11.93
C TYR A 146 1.75 -11.51 12.30
N ASP A 147 2.50 -11.95 11.29
CA ASP A 147 3.69 -12.78 11.48
C ASP A 147 4.64 -12.72 10.29
N GLY A 148 5.83 -13.30 10.46
CA GLY A 148 6.85 -13.42 9.44
C GLY A 148 8.25 -13.32 10.03
N GLU A 149 9.28 -13.09 9.22
CA GLU A 149 9.24 -13.08 7.77
C GLU A 149 9.04 -14.50 7.20
N MET A 150 8.29 -14.60 6.11
CA MET A 150 8.00 -15.89 5.47
C MET A 150 7.88 -15.78 3.96
N ASN A 151 7.99 -16.91 3.28
CA ASN A 151 7.67 -17.03 1.86
C ASN A 151 6.15 -16.93 1.63
N ILE A 152 5.75 -16.64 0.39
CA ILE A 152 4.34 -16.47 0.01
C ILE A 152 3.56 -17.78 0.14
N ASP A 153 4.15 -18.92 -0.23
CA ASP A 153 3.53 -20.23 -0.07
C ASP A 153 3.19 -20.52 1.40
N THR A 154 4.09 -20.20 2.31
CA THR A 154 3.88 -20.35 3.75
C THR A 154 2.85 -19.35 4.31
N ALA A 155 2.76 -18.16 3.72
CA ALA A 155 1.72 -17.19 4.08
C ALA A 155 0.32 -17.69 3.69
N LEU A 156 0.20 -18.35 2.53
CA LEU A 156 -1.07 -18.76 1.93
C LEU A 156 -1.44 -20.22 2.20
N ASP A 157 -0.53 -21.06 2.70
CA ASP A 157 -0.80 -22.47 3.07
C ASP A 157 -0.59 -22.68 4.58
N PRO A 158 -1.67 -22.72 5.38
CA PRO A 158 -1.57 -22.90 6.84
C PRO A 158 -1.00 -24.28 7.21
N VAL A 159 -1.29 -25.32 6.42
CA VAL A 159 -0.79 -26.68 6.67
C VAL A 159 0.72 -26.75 6.47
N LEU A 160 1.22 -26.10 5.41
CA LEU A 160 2.66 -25.94 5.18
C LEU A 160 3.29 -25.10 6.30
N ARG A 161 2.65 -23.99 6.68
CA ARG A 161 3.16 -23.11 7.74
C ARG A 161 3.28 -23.80 9.08
N ASP A 162 2.26 -24.56 9.49
CA ASP A 162 2.26 -25.29 10.75
C ASP A 162 3.31 -26.41 10.74
N ARG A 163 3.62 -26.98 9.58
CA ARG A 163 4.73 -27.96 9.44
C ARG A 163 6.09 -27.29 9.58
N ILE A 164 6.28 -26.10 9.01
CA ILE A 164 7.57 -25.38 9.02
C ILE A 164 7.82 -24.72 10.38
N LEU A 165 6.81 -24.04 10.92
CA LEU A 165 6.86 -23.34 12.21
C LEU A 165 5.54 -23.57 12.97
N PRO A 166 5.42 -24.66 13.76
CA PRO A 166 4.22 -24.95 14.54
C PRO A 166 3.82 -23.85 15.54
N SER A 167 4.78 -23.01 15.95
CA SER A 167 4.59 -21.90 16.88
C SER A 167 4.30 -20.56 16.21
N ASN A 168 3.91 -20.56 14.92
CA ASN A 168 3.55 -19.34 14.20
C ASN A 168 2.27 -18.70 14.79
N ARG A 169 2.06 -17.42 14.49
CA ARG A 169 0.97 -16.62 15.09
C ARG A 169 -0.28 -16.54 14.24
N LEU A 170 -0.21 -16.93 12.97
CA LEU A 170 -1.31 -16.76 12.02
C LEU A 170 -2.25 -17.95 12.06
N THR A 171 -3.55 -17.68 12.22
CA THR A 171 -4.61 -18.66 12.04
C THR A 171 -5.14 -18.59 10.62
N GLY A 172 -5.13 -19.71 9.89
CA GLY A 172 -5.64 -19.75 8.51
C GLY A 172 -4.76 -18.97 7.52
N GLU A 173 -5.28 -18.70 6.33
CA GLU A 173 -4.50 -18.07 5.25
C GLU A 173 -4.30 -16.56 5.50
N ALA A 174 -3.12 -16.04 5.16
CA ALA A 174 -2.90 -14.61 5.18
C ALA A 174 -3.71 -13.93 4.07
N ASN A 175 -4.46 -12.89 4.43
CA ASN A 175 -5.19 -12.07 3.47
C ASN A 175 -4.46 -10.76 3.13
N VAL A 176 -3.37 -10.44 3.82
CA VAL A 176 -2.49 -9.31 3.51
C VAL A 176 -1.06 -9.78 3.37
N LEU A 177 -0.42 -9.45 2.25
CA LEU A 177 0.99 -9.70 1.98
C LEU A 177 1.74 -8.38 1.97
N ILE A 178 2.65 -8.21 2.94
CA ILE A 178 3.51 -7.02 3.05
C ILE A 178 4.94 -7.39 2.66
N PHE A 179 5.46 -6.77 1.60
CA PHE A 179 6.79 -7.04 1.08
C PHE A 179 7.81 -5.99 1.53
N ALA A 180 9.01 -6.45 1.87
CA ALA A 180 10.15 -5.59 2.15
C ALA A 180 10.92 -5.13 0.89
N HIS A 181 10.31 -5.24 -0.31
CA HIS A 181 10.86 -4.73 -1.57
C HIS A 181 9.74 -4.51 -2.61
N ALA A 182 9.70 -3.34 -3.27
CA ALA A 182 8.62 -2.99 -4.19
C ALA A 182 8.55 -3.89 -5.43
N ASP A 183 9.69 -4.33 -5.98
CA ASP A 183 9.67 -5.22 -7.15
C ASP A 183 8.97 -6.56 -6.86
N ALA A 184 9.11 -7.08 -5.64
CA ALA A 184 8.41 -8.32 -5.24
C ALA A 184 6.90 -8.08 -5.16
N ALA A 185 6.47 -7.00 -4.49
CA ALA A 185 5.05 -6.64 -4.41
C ALA A 185 4.45 -6.38 -5.80
N SER A 186 5.16 -5.62 -6.65
CA SER A 186 4.72 -5.27 -8.01
C SER A 186 4.65 -6.51 -8.91
N GLY A 187 5.64 -7.40 -8.83
CA GLY A 187 5.67 -8.65 -9.57
C GLY A 187 4.50 -9.57 -9.21
N VAL A 188 4.27 -9.78 -7.91
CA VAL A 188 3.16 -10.61 -7.39
C VAL A 188 1.81 -10.02 -7.80
N ARG A 189 1.61 -8.72 -7.60
CA ARG A 189 0.38 -8.02 -8.03
C ARG A 189 0.14 -8.18 -9.54
N ASN A 190 1.17 -7.97 -10.36
CA ASN A 190 1.03 -8.04 -11.81
C ASN A 190 0.72 -9.46 -12.31
N ILE A 191 1.35 -10.50 -11.75
CA ILE A 191 1.07 -11.87 -12.20
C ILE A 191 -0.36 -12.29 -11.84
N ILE A 192 -0.85 -11.91 -10.66
CA ILE A 192 -2.23 -12.20 -10.24
C ILE A 192 -3.21 -11.47 -11.17
N LYS A 193 -2.96 -10.19 -11.48
CA LYS A 193 -3.77 -9.40 -12.42
C LYS A 193 -3.83 -10.03 -13.81
N MET A 194 -2.67 -10.44 -14.33
CA MET A 194 -2.53 -10.79 -15.74
C MET A 194 -2.78 -12.27 -16.04
N LYS A 195 -2.61 -13.16 -15.04
CA LYS A 195 -2.69 -14.61 -15.23
C LYS A 195 -3.68 -15.32 -14.31
N ALA A 196 -3.97 -14.77 -13.14
CA ALA A 196 -4.92 -15.38 -12.19
C ALA A 196 -6.33 -14.78 -12.27
N GLY A 197 -6.61 -13.91 -13.25
CA GLY A 197 -7.92 -13.29 -13.42
C GLY A 197 -8.30 -12.30 -12.32
N GLY A 198 -7.36 -11.92 -11.44
CA GLY A 198 -7.64 -11.03 -10.33
C GLY A 198 -8.01 -9.62 -10.79
N LEU A 199 -9.15 -9.12 -10.32
CA LEU A 199 -9.56 -7.74 -10.56
C LEU A 199 -8.93 -6.83 -9.51
N GLU A 200 -8.00 -5.99 -9.95
CA GLU A 200 -7.33 -5.03 -9.09
C GLU A 200 -8.24 -3.86 -8.70
N VAL A 201 -8.24 -3.55 -7.42
CA VAL A 201 -8.75 -2.30 -6.82
C VAL A 201 -7.59 -1.60 -6.13
N GLY A 202 -7.08 -0.56 -6.79
CA GLY A 202 -5.89 0.17 -6.34
C GLY A 202 -4.99 0.62 -7.49
N PRO A 203 -3.75 1.04 -7.16
CA PRO A 203 -3.23 1.14 -5.80
C PRO A 203 -3.93 2.20 -4.94
N ILE A 204 -4.20 1.85 -3.68
CA ILE A 204 -4.72 2.74 -2.65
C ILE A 204 -3.53 3.37 -1.95
N LEU A 205 -3.39 4.69 -2.08
CA LEU A 205 -2.35 5.45 -1.39
C LEU A 205 -2.66 5.55 0.11
N MET A 206 -1.84 4.92 0.93
CA MET A 206 -1.98 4.91 2.39
C MET A 206 -1.26 6.10 3.02
N GLY A 207 -1.77 6.58 4.15
CA GLY A 207 -1.15 7.66 4.93
C GLY A 207 -1.56 9.08 4.54
N MET A 208 -2.45 9.24 3.55
CA MET A 208 -2.93 10.54 3.09
C MET A 208 -4.32 10.93 3.60
N LYS A 209 -4.82 10.29 4.68
CA LYS A 209 -6.16 10.51 5.23
C LYS A 209 -7.27 10.50 4.17
N ASN A 210 -7.17 9.59 3.19
CA ASN A 210 -8.11 9.45 2.07
C ASN A 210 -8.21 10.67 1.12
N LYS A 211 -7.32 11.67 1.24
CA LYS A 211 -7.35 12.89 0.41
C LYS A 211 -6.92 12.65 -1.04
N ALA A 212 -6.11 11.63 -1.28
CA ALA A 212 -5.58 11.33 -2.61
C ALA A 212 -5.31 9.84 -2.79
N HIS A 213 -5.59 9.36 -4.00
CA HIS A 213 -5.14 8.05 -4.48
C HIS A 213 -4.51 8.19 -5.86
N ILE A 214 -3.54 7.31 -6.13
CA ILE A 214 -2.80 7.29 -7.38
C ILE A 214 -2.96 5.89 -7.97
N VAL A 215 -3.64 5.82 -9.11
CA VAL A 215 -3.81 4.58 -9.86
C VAL A 215 -2.68 4.44 -10.89
N THR A 216 -2.73 3.38 -11.70
CA THR A 216 -1.79 3.20 -12.81
C THR A 216 -2.51 3.29 -14.17
N PRO A 217 -1.79 3.55 -15.28
CA PRO A 217 -2.39 3.56 -16.62
C PRO A 217 -3.06 2.24 -17.03
N SER A 218 -2.73 1.15 -16.33
CA SER A 218 -3.32 -0.18 -16.53
C SER A 218 -4.64 -0.39 -15.79
N ILE A 219 -5.18 0.64 -15.14
CA ILE A 219 -6.47 0.54 -14.44
C ILE A 219 -7.63 0.37 -15.45
N THR A 220 -8.58 -0.47 -15.12
CA THR A 220 -9.81 -0.64 -15.92
C THR A 220 -10.87 0.39 -15.51
N ALA A 221 -11.88 0.62 -16.36
CA ALA A 221 -13.02 1.46 -15.99
C ALA A 221 -13.71 0.97 -14.69
N ARG A 222 -13.82 -0.34 -14.52
CA ARG A 222 -14.34 -0.96 -13.30
C ARG A 222 -13.43 -0.74 -12.09
N GLY A 223 -12.11 -0.86 -12.27
CA GLY A 223 -11.14 -0.54 -11.22
C GLY A 223 -11.24 0.92 -10.79
N LEU A 224 -11.42 1.85 -11.74
CA LEU A 224 -11.57 3.27 -11.44
C LEU A 224 -12.89 3.56 -10.70
N LEU A 225 -13.98 2.90 -11.07
CA LEU A 225 -15.26 2.97 -10.34
C LEU A 225 -15.11 2.47 -8.89
N ASN A 226 -14.43 1.34 -8.69
CA ASN A 226 -14.15 0.81 -7.36
C ASN A 226 -13.29 1.78 -6.54
N MET A 227 -12.29 2.41 -7.17
CA MET A 227 -11.47 3.43 -6.53
C MET A 227 -12.27 4.68 -6.15
N ALA A 228 -13.24 5.10 -6.96
CA ALA A 228 -14.14 6.20 -6.61
C ALA A 228 -15.00 5.88 -5.38
N ALA A 229 -15.51 4.64 -5.28
CA ALA A 229 -16.26 4.19 -4.11
C ALA A 229 -15.40 4.19 -2.82
N ILE A 230 -14.14 3.77 -2.93
CA ILE A 230 -13.17 3.84 -1.82
C ILE A 230 -12.83 5.30 -1.51
N ALA A 231 -12.57 6.14 -2.48
CA ALA A 231 -12.24 7.54 -2.20
C ALA A 231 -13.41 8.27 -1.49
N GLY A 232 -14.66 7.93 -1.83
CA GLY A 232 -15.86 8.52 -1.21
C GLY A 232 -16.22 8.00 0.18
N THR A 233 -15.56 6.94 0.68
CA THR A 233 -15.88 6.37 2.00
C THR A 233 -14.76 6.71 3.00
N PRO A 234 -15.06 7.12 4.25
CA PRO A 234 -14.02 7.41 5.24
C PRO A 234 -13.14 6.19 5.54
N VAL A 235 -11.89 6.42 5.92
CA VAL A 235 -11.02 5.37 6.47
C VAL A 235 -11.36 5.22 7.95
N THR A 236 -11.60 3.98 8.40
CA THR A 236 -11.80 3.66 9.82
C THR A 236 -10.62 4.21 10.64
N GLU A 237 -10.92 4.92 11.72
CA GLU A 237 -9.91 5.46 12.64
C GLU A 237 -9.16 4.34 13.38
#